data_AF-A0A0J8QJ50-F1
#
_entry.id   AF-A0A0J8QJ50-F1
#
_cell.length_a   1.000
_cell.length_b   1.000
_cell.length_c   1.000
_cell.angle_alpha   90.00
_cell.angle_beta   90.00
_cell.angle_gamma   90.00
#
_symmetry.space_group_name_H-M   'P 1'
#
loop_
_entity.id
_entity.type
_entity.pdbx_description
1 polymer ?
#
loop_
_entity_poly.entity_id
_entity_poly.type
_entity_poly.pdbx_seq_one_letter_code
_entity_poly.pdbx_strand_id
1 'polypeptide(L)'
;MKPFVLTEFGFQSHWILLAALYLAGWAVYQGIKTLYWHPLAKFPGPRIGALTRLYKTYVECVAQGSFVHLLEEHHARYGDIVRVGPNELHFSNPATYLEIYNPSNRWDKEESLYHSFGEDRSSFGFLTYKEAKERKDVLNRMLSRKAILGSQGIVQEKVVELCKSFERKKNSTVNLFYAFRCMSIDVITYLCFGSSVDAINAPDHQAPIIIAMDASLPVFVRFKHSAFYKSMIVNCPPAISKIVSPLTAGLVDLQQL
;
A
#
# COMPACT_ATOMS: atom_id res chain seq x y z
N MET A 1 -58.98 22.12 20.77
CA MET A 1 -57.98 22.34 19.70
C MET A 1 -56.74 22.97 20.34
N LYS A 2 -55.61 22.25 20.40
CA LYS A 2 -54.34 22.79 20.94
C LYS A 2 -53.49 23.28 19.76
N PRO A 3 -52.96 24.52 19.76
CA PRO A 3 -51.95 24.95 18.81
C PRO A 3 -50.59 24.64 19.43
N PHE A 4 -49.99 23.54 19.03
CA PHE A 4 -48.64 23.17 19.42
C PHE A 4 -48.05 22.51 18.18
N VAL A 5 -46.95 23.05 17.62
CA VAL A 5 -45.96 22.40 16.72
C VAL A 5 -45.14 23.43 15.91
N LEU A 6 -45.59 24.68 15.69
CA LEU A 6 -44.86 25.61 14.80
C LEU A 6 -43.68 26.37 15.44
N THR A 7 -43.59 26.48 16.77
CA THR A 7 -42.51 27.21 17.45
C THR A 7 -41.24 26.39 17.70
N GLU A 8 -41.32 25.06 17.79
CA GLU A 8 -40.14 24.21 18.04
C GLU A 8 -39.25 24.05 16.79
N PHE A 9 -39.83 24.11 15.58
CA PHE A 9 -39.11 24.07 14.31
C PHE A 9 -38.19 25.28 14.10
N GLY A 10 -38.63 26.47 14.54
CA GLY A 10 -37.83 27.69 14.45
C GLY A 10 -36.57 27.61 15.31
N PHE A 11 -36.67 27.13 16.56
CA PHE A 11 -35.54 27.07 17.48
C PHE A 11 -34.45 26.09 17.02
N GLN A 12 -34.83 24.91 16.53
CA GLN A 12 -33.86 23.93 15.99
C GLN A 12 -33.11 24.44 14.76
N SER A 13 -33.77 25.22 13.89
CA SER A 13 -33.12 25.76 12.69
C SER A 13 -31.98 26.76 12.98
N HIS A 14 -32.08 27.55 14.04
CA HIS A 14 -31.03 28.51 14.43
C HIS A 14 -29.78 27.80 14.94
N TRP A 15 -29.93 26.72 15.72
CA TRP A 15 -28.79 25.92 16.19
C TRP A 15 -28.06 25.21 15.05
N ILE A 16 -28.79 24.71 14.06
CA ILE A 16 -28.20 24.10 12.86
C ILE A 16 -27.40 25.15 12.07
N LEU A 17 -27.95 26.35 11.87
CA LEU A 17 -27.26 27.44 11.18
C LEU A 17 -26.01 27.90 11.94
N LEU A 18 -26.08 28.07 13.26
CA LEU A 18 -24.93 28.42 14.09
C LEU A 18 -23.85 27.33 14.05
N ALA A 19 -24.23 26.06 14.11
CA ALA A 19 -23.31 24.94 13.97
C ALA A 19 -22.64 24.92 12.59
N ALA A 20 -23.41 25.14 11.51
CA ALA A 20 -22.89 25.21 10.15
C ALA A 20 -21.91 26.39 9.97
N LEU A 21 -22.24 27.58 10.48
CA LEU A 21 -21.37 28.75 10.44
C LEU A 21 -20.08 28.54 11.25
N TYR A 22 -20.20 27.94 12.43
CA TYR A 22 -19.05 27.59 13.25
C TYR A 22 -18.13 26.60 12.52
N LEU A 23 -18.68 25.53 11.94
CA LEU A 23 -17.92 24.54 11.19
C LEU A 23 -17.25 25.15 9.94
N ALA A 24 -17.96 26.03 9.23
CA ALA A 24 -17.42 26.74 8.08
C ALA A 24 -16.27 27.67 8.49
N GLY A 25 -16.46 28.47 9.54
CA GLY A 25 -15.42 29.35 10.08
C GLY A 25 -14.20 28.58 10.58
N TRP A 26 -14.42 27.47 11.28
CA TRP A 26 -13.36 26.57 11.72
C TRP A 26 -12.59 25.97 10.53
N ALA A 27 -13.28 25.49 9.50
CA ALA A 27 -12.65 24.93 8.30
C ALA A 27 -11.80 25.98 7.55
N VAL A 28 -12.31 27.21 7.40
CA VAL A 28 -11.56 28.32 6.80
C VAL A 28 -10.32 28.65 7.63
N TYR A 29 -10.45 28.75 8.95
CA TYR A 29 -9.32 28.99 9.85
C TYR A 29 -8.25 27.91 9.73
N GLN A 30 -8.63 26.63 9.74
CA GLN A 30 -7.68 25.52 9.56
C GLN A 30 -7.01 25.57 8.18
N GLY A 31 -7.74 25.95 7.13
CA GLY A 31 -7.18 26.09 5.80
C GLY A 31 -6.13 27.20 5.72
N ILE A 32 -6.43 28.38 6.26
CA ILE A 32 -5.49 29.51 6.34
C ILE A 32 -4.26 29.11 7.17
N LYS A 33 -4.47 28.53 8.35
CA LYS A 33 -3.39 28.06 9.22
C LYS A 33 -2.48 27.07 8.48
N THR A 34 -3.05 26.10 7.77
CA THR A 34 -2.29 25.06 7.06
C THR A 34 -1.50 25.62 5.89
N LEU A 35 -2.06 26.60 5.16
CA LEU A 35 -1.42 27.18 3.99
C LEU A 35 -0.34 28.21 4.32
N TYR A 36 -0.55 29.03 5.35
CA TYR A 36 0.30 30.20 5.61
C TYR A 36 1.09 30.14 6.93
N TRP A 37 0.58 29.45 7.95
CA TRP A 37 1.22 29.42 9.28
C TRP A 37 1.81 28.05 9.64
N HIS A 38 1.68 27.06 8.75
CA HIS A 38 2.29 25.76 8.94
C HIS A 38 3.82 25.85 8.75
N PRO A 39 4.64 25.10 9.51
CA PRO A 39 6.10 25.08 9.32
C PRO A 39 6.54 24.73 7.89
N LEU A 40 5.71 23.99 7.15
CA LEU A 40 5.94 23.63 5.75
C LEU A 40 5.39 24.66 4.74
N ALA A 41 4.77 25.76 5.17
CA ALA A 41 4.20 26.79 4.28
C ALA A 41 5.25 27.47 3.38
N LYS A 42 6.52 27.45 3.79
CA LYS A 42 7.64 27.97 3.00
C LYS A 42 7.99 27.14 1.76
N PHE A 43 7.53 25.89 1.70
CA PHE A 43 7.84 25.00 0.58
C PHE A 43 6.76 25.13 -0.52
N PRO A 44 7.16 25.22 -1.80
CA PRO A 44 6.23 25.36 -2.91
C PRO A 44 5.46 24.05 -3.16
N GLY A 45 4.32 24.15 -3.84
CA GLY A 45 3.51 22.98 -4.21
C GLY A 45 2.07 23.33 -4.55
N PRO A 46 1.27 22.35 -4.99
CA PRO A 46 -0.14 22.55 -5.26
C PRO A 46 -0.88 22.93 -3.95
N ARG A 47 -1.52 24.11 -3.92
CA ARG A 47 -2.25 24.60 -2.73
C ARG A 47 -3.27 23.59 -2.20
N ILE A 48 -3.98 22.90 -3.10
CA ILE A 48 -4.94 21.86 -2.71
C ILE A 48 -4.25 20.65 -2.06
N GLY A 49 -3.05 20.27 -2.53
CA GLY A 49 -2.24 19.21 -1.91
C GLY A 49 -1.71 19.63 -0.54
N ALA A 50 -1.29 20.89 -0.39
CA ALA A 50 -0.91 21.44 0.91
C ALA A 50 -2.09 21.50 1.90
N LEU A 51 -3.33 21.64 1.41
CA LEU A 51 -4.52 21.77 2.25
C LEU A 51 -5.06 20.42 2.73
N THR A 52 -5.09 19.39 1.87
CA THR A 52 -5.76 18.14 2.18
C THR A 52 -5.16 16.93 1.48
N ARG A 53 -5.17 15.79 2.17
CA ARG A 53 -4.80 14.48 1.59
C ARG A 53 -5.81 14.00 0.53
N LEU A 54 -7.04 14.54 0.54
CA LEU A 54 -8.06 14.21 -0.45
C LEU A 54 -7.64 14.52 -1.88
N TYR A 55 -6.69 15.42 -2.08
CA TYR A 55 -6.09 15.64 -3.39
C TYR A 55 -5.47 14.36 -3.96
N LYS A 56 -4.67 13.65 -3.16
CA LYS A 56 -4.06 12.38 -3.56
C LYS A 56 -5.11 11.29 -3.77
N THR A 57 -6.08 11.23 -2.86
CA THR A 57 -7.21 10.29 -2.96
C THR A 57 -7.99 10.49 -4.25
N TYR A 58 -8.27 11.75 -4.63
CA TYR A 58 -8.93 12.06 -5.89
C TYR A 58 -8.11 11.59 -7.08
N VAL A 59 -6.81 11.91 -7.12
CA VAL A 59 -5.93 11.51 -8.23
C VAL A 59 -5.88 9.98 -8.36
N GLU A 60 -5.58 9.26 -7.28
CA GLU A 60 -5.33 7.82 -7.34
C GLU A 60 -6.60 6.98 -7.38
N CYS A 61 -7.67 7.36 -6.68
CA CYS A 61 -8.88 6.55 -6.55
C CYS A 61 -10.02 6.96 -7.48
N VAL A 62 -10.14 8.25 -7.83
CA VAL A 62 -11.26 8.79 -8.61
C VAL A 62 -10.86 9.04 -10.05
N ALA A 63 -9.79 9.81 -10.27
CA ALA A 63 -9.26 10.09 -11.59
C ALA A 63 -8.42 8.94 -12.17
N GLN A 64 -8.07 7.94 -11.34
CA GLN A 64 -7.24 6.79 -11.72
C GLN A 64 -5.87 7.21 -12.32
N GLY A 65 -5.35 8.35 -11.88
CA GLY A 65 -4.06 8.88 -12.28
C GLY A 65 -2.91 8.30 -11.45
N SER A 66 -1.71 8.36 -12.03
CA SER A 66 -0.47 8.01 -11.32
C SER A 66 0.02 9.22 -10.53
N PHE A 67 0.06 9.10 -9.20
CA PHE A 67 0.64 10.15 -8.36
C PHE A 67 2.15 10.31 -8.64
N VAL A 68 2.84 9.27 -9.11
CA VAL A 68 4.26 9.33 -9.50
C VAL A 68 4.46 10.25 -10.70
N HIS A 69 3.65 10.12 -11.76
CA HIS A 69 3.76 11.03 -12.91
C HIS A 69 3.40 12.47 -12.53
N LEU A 70 2.39 12.64 -11.66
CA LEU A 70 2.02 13.95 -11.14
C LEU A 70 3.15 14.59 -10.31
N LEU A 71 3.96 13.79 -9.61
CA LEU A 71 5.13 14.27 -8.90
C LEU A 71 6.21 14.79 -9.86
N GLU A 72 6.41 14.15 -11.01
CA GLU A 72 7.32 14.65 -12.06
C GLU A 72 6.89 16.04 -12.54
N GLU A 73 5.60 16.23 -12.82
CA GLU A 73 5.05 17.52 -13.20
C GLU A 73 5.22 18.58 -12.11
N HIS A 74 4.99 18.19 -10.85
CA HIS A 74 5.17 19.09 -9.72
C HIS A 74 6.62 19.49 -9.53
N HIS A 75 7.57 18.56 -9.64
CA HIS A 75 8.99 18.89 -9.54
C HIS A 75 9.47 19.75 -10.71
N ALA A 76 8.97 19.52 -11.92
CA ALA A 76 9.24 20.39 -13.07
C ALA A 76 8.74 21.83 -12.85
N ARG A 77 7.66 22.01 -12.08
CA ARG A 77 7.05 23.34 -11.81
C ARG A 77 7.59 24.04 -10.56
N TYR A 78 7.78 23.30 -9.47
CA TYR A 78 8.01 23.85 -8.14
C TYR A 78 9.46 23.65 -7.63
N GLY A 79 10.28 22.87 -8.36
CA GLY A 79 11.67 22.60 -8.01
C GLY A 79 11.85 21.34 -7.15
N ASP A 80 12.99 21.23 -6.49
CA ASP A 80 13.46 19.95 -5.93
C ASP A 80 12.72 19.47 -4.66
N ILE A 81 12.07 20.39 -3.95
CA ILE A 81 11.33 20.09 -2.71
C ILE A 81 9.91 20.62 -2.87
N VAL A 82 8.94 19.71 -2.86
CA VAL A 82 7.54 20.04 -3.09
C VAL A 82 6.68 19.60 -1.91
N ARG A 83 5.83 20.51 -1.42
CA ARG A 83 4.79 20.16 -0.44
C ARG A 83 3.60 19.51 -1.15
N VAL A 84 3.42 18.21 -0.90
CA VAL A 84 2.41 17.36 -1.56
C VAL A 84 1.27 16.95 -0.63
N GLY A 85 1.37 17.30 0.65
CA GLY A 85 0.39 17.03 1.69
C GLY A 85 0.44 18.11 2.79
N PRO A 86 -0.52 18.12 3.72
CA PRO A 86 -0.49 19.03 4.88
C PRO A 86 0.82 18.92 5.67
N ASN A 87 1.29 17.70 5.91
CA ASN A 87 2.50 17.37 6.67
C ASN A 87 3.51 16.56 5.83
N GLU A 88 3.56 16.79 4.53
CA GLU A 88 4.33 15.94 3.62
C GLU A 88 5.10 16.74 2.57
N LEU A 89 6.39 16.44 2.47
CA LEU A 89 7.28 16.92 1.43
C LEU A 89 7.72 15.75 0.55
N HIS A 90 7.86 16.02 -0.74
CA HIS A 90 8.49 15.13 -1.70
C HIS A 90 9.79 15.76 -2.21
N PHE A 91 10.81 14.93 -2.39
CA PHE A 91 12.15 15.32 -2.78
C PHE A 91 12.51 14.63 -4.09
N SER A 92 13.03 15.37 -5.07
CA SER A 92 13.49 14.81 -6.36
C SER A 92 14.98 14.49 -6.37
N ASN A 93 15.78 15.13 -5.52
CA ASN A 93 17.23 14.98 -5.54
C ASN A 93 17.65 13.59 -5.03
N PRO A 94 18.35 12.76 -5.85
CA PRO A 94 18.81 11.45 -5.43
C PRO A 94 19.72 11.46 -4.19
N ALA A 95 20.48 12.53 -3.96
CA ALA A 95 21.35 12.66 -2.79
C ALA A 95 20.56 12.65 -1.47
N THR A 96 19.33 13.19 -1.48
CA THR A 96 18.45 13.23 -0.30
C THR A 96 18.04 11.83 0.17
N TYR A 97 18.07 10.82 -0.72
CA TYR A 97 17.83 9.43 -0.33
C TYR A 97 18.83 8.99 0.75
N LEU A 98 20.11 9.30 0.58
CA LEU A 98 21.16 8.93 1.55
C LEU A 98 21.06 9.74 2.84
N GLU A 99 20.54 10.97 2.77
CA GLU A 99 20.25 11.78 3.96
C GLU A 99 19.09 11.21 4.77
N ILE A 100 18.02 10.76 4.12
CA ILE A 100 16.85 10.17 4.80
C ILE A 100 17.17 8.75 5.29
N TYR A 101 17.65 7.90 4.40
CA TYR A 101 17.87 6.46 4.62
C TYR A 101 19.31 6.13 5.01
N ASN A 102 19.80 6.73 6.11
CA ASN A 102 21.09 6.36 6.68
C ASN A 102 20.96 5.55 7.99
N PRO A 103 22.01 4.81 8.41
CA PRO A 103 22.00 4.01 9.62
C PRO A 103 21.96 4.79 10.94
N SER A 104 22.09 6.12 10.93
CA SER A 104 21.99 6.97 12.13
C SER A 104 20.56 7.43 12.37
N ASN A 105 19.79 7.63 11.30
CA ASN A 105 18.40 8.05 11.38
C ASN A 105 17.47 6.91 11.83
N ARG A 106 16.47 7.27 12.63
CA ARG A 106 15.47 6.35 13.18
C ARG A 106 14.07 6.89 12.92
N TRP A 107 13.79 7.25 11.66
CA TRP A 107 12.49 7.74 11.25
C TRP A 107 11.44 6.64 11.40
N ASP A 108 10.30 7.02 11.96
CA ASP A 108 9.12 6.17 11.92
C ASP A 108 8.53 6.17 10.51
N LYS A 109 8.01 5.02 10.10
CA LYS A 109 7.33 4.87 8.83
C LYS A 109 5.95 5.55 8.87
N GLU A 110 5.50 6.03 7.72
CA GLU A 110 4.18 6.64 7.60
C GLU A 110 3.10 5.56 7.70
N GLU A 111 2.26 5.68 8.73
CA GLU A 111 1.27 4.66 9.11
C GLU A 111 0.32 4.29 7.97
N SER A 112 -0.24 5.28 7.27
CA SER A 112 -1.29 5.04 6.27
C SER A 112 -0.79 4.20 5.10
N LEU A 113 0.47 4.39 4.70
CA LEU A 113 1.10 3.61 3.64
C LEU A 113 1.42 2.19 4.13
N TYR A 114 2.13 2.06 5.24
CA TYR A 114 2.63 0.76 5.68
C TYR A 114 1.53 -0.15 6.24
N HIS A 115 0.55 0.42 6.94
CA HIS A 115 -0.63 -0.34 7.36
C HIS A 115 -1.60 -0.58 6.21
N SER A 116 -1.46 0.04 5.03
CA SER A 116 -2.34 -0.28 3.89
C SER A 116 -2.22 -1.74 3.46
N PHE A 117 -1.08 -2.39 3.71
CA PHE A 117 -0.81 -3.76 3.30
C PHE A 117 -1.49 -4.81 4.19
N GLY A 118 -2.01 -4.44 5.36
CA GLY A 118 -2.67 -5.37 6.28
C GLY A 118 -1.71 -6.26 7.09
N GLU A 119 -0.41 -6.05 6.95
CA GLU A 119 0.65 -6.84 7.58
C GLU A 119 1.28 -6.09 8.77
N ASP A 120 0.45 -5.40 9.56
CA ASP A 120 0.83 -4.39 10.54
C ASP A 120 1.77 -4.95 11.65
N ARG A 121 1.73 -6.27 11.90
CA ARG A 121 2.60 -6.98 12.88
C ARG A 121 3.74 -7.78 12.25
N SER A 122 4.00 -7.61 10.96
CA SER A 122 5.13 -8.20 10.25
C SER A 122 6.39 -7.32 10.38
N SER A 123 7.56 -7.87 10.03
CA SER A 123 8.80 -7.07 9.94
C SER A 123 8.68 -5.88 8.97
N PHE A 124 7.80 -5.99 7.98
CA PHE A 124 7.48 -4.93 7.04
C PHE A 124 6.56 -3.87 7.65
N GLY A 125 5.52 -4.28 8.38
CA GLY A 125 4.47 -3.40 8.91
C GLY A 125 4.82 -2.62 10.16
N PHE A 126 5.79 -3.08 10.99
CA PHE A 126 6.22 -2.30 12.15
C PHE A 126 6.71 -0.91 11.75
N LEU A 127 6.13 0.12 12.40
CA LEU A 127 6.38 1.52 12.08
C LEU A 127 7.65 2.05 12.72
N THR A 128 7.94 1.63 13.95
CA THR A 128 9.10 2.11 14.70
C THR A 128 10.32 1.21 14.50
N TYR A 129 11.51 1.81 14.59
CA TYR A 129 12.76 1.05 14.48
C TYR A 129 12.88 -0.04 15.54
N LYS A 130 12.47 0.26 16.79
CA LYS A 130 12.62 -0.66 17.93
C LYS A 130 11.86 -1.97 17.67
N GLU A 131 10.60 -1.87 17.27
CA GLU A 131 9.76 -3.03 17.00
C GLU A 131 10.24 -3.81 15.76
N ALA A 132 10.61 -3.10 14.70
CA ALA A 132 11.12 -3.72 13.48
C ALA A 132 12.46 -4.45 13.71
N LYS A 133 13.32 -3.93 14.59
CA LYS A 133 14.66 -4.49 14.86
C LYS A 133 14.58 -5.89 15.45
N GLU A 134 13.73 -6.12 16.44
CA GLU A 134 13.64 -7.43 17.11
C GLU A 134 13.30 -8.55 16.10
N ARG A 135 12.33 -8.30 15.22
CA ARG A 135 11.95 -9.24 14.15
C ARG A 135 13.04 -9.38 13.09
N LYS A 136 13.67 -8.27 12.69
CA LYS A 136 14.79 -8.29 11.75
C LYS A 136 15.94 -9.15 12.25
N ASP A 137 16.28 -9.06 13.54
CA ASP A 137 17.39 -9.82 14.12
C ASP A 137 17.15 -11.33 14.09
N VAL A 138 15.90 -11.78 14.22
CA VAL A 138 15.51 -13.18 14.02
C VAL A 138 15.71 -13.61 12.56
N LEU A 139 15.21 -12.82 11.61
CA LEU A 139 15.28 -13.12 10.17
C LEU A 139 16.71 -13.10 9.62
N ASN A 140 17.59 -12.22 10.14
CA ASN A 140 18.97 -12.08 9.68
C ASN A 140 19.77 -13.40 9.74
N ARG A 141 19.43 -14.32 10.66
CA ARG A 141 20.11 -15.63 10.75
C ARG A 141 19.85 -16.49 9.52
N MET A 142 18.60 -16.49 9.04
CA MET A 142 18.16 -17.21 7.84
C MET A 142 18.72 -16.60 6.55
N LEU A 143 19.08 -15.32 6.60
CA LEU A 143 19.69 -14.58 5.48
C LEU A 143 21.23 -14.47 5.59
N SER A 144 21.84 -15.20 6.51
CA SER A 144 23.31 -15.24 6.64
C SER A 144 23.95 -15.93 5.45
N ARG A 145 25.20 -15.60 5.12
CA ARG A 145 25.95 -16.27 4.03
C ARG A 145 25.93 -17.79 4.15
N LYS A 146 26.09 -18.32 5.37
CA LYS A 146 26.05 -19.76 5.63
C LYS A 146 24.68 -20.36 5.29
N ALA A 147 23.60 -19.71 5.73
CA ALA A 147 22.24 -20.17 5.45
C ALA A 147 21.93 -20.13 3.94
N ILE A 148 22.28 -19.03 3.26
CA ILE A 148 22.10 -18.89 1.81
C ILE A 148 22.86 -19.97 1.03
N LEU A 149 24.11 -20.23 1.38
CA LEU A 149 24.89 -21.30 0.75
C LEU A 149 24.29 -22.70 1.03
N GLY A 150 23.73 -22.91 2.22
CA GLY A 150 23.01 -24.14 2.55
C GLY A 150 21.73 -24.32 1.74
N SER A 151 21.04 -23.22 1.40
CA SER A 151 19.79 -23.21 0.65
C SER A 151 19.96 -23.14 -0.88
N GLN A 152 21.18 -22.99 -1.40
CA GLN A 152 21.41 -22.82 -2.84
C GLN A 152 20.86 -23.96 -3.70
N GLY A 153 20.85 -25.19 -3.17
CA GLY A 153 20.35 -26.37 -3.88
C GLY A 153 18.87 -26.25 -4.24
N ILE A 154 18.07 -25.65 -3.36
CA ILE A 154 16.63 -25.41 -3.58
C ILE A 154 16.44 -24.49 -4.77
N VAL A 155 17.21 -23.41 -4.85
CA VAL A 155 17.14 -22.46 -5.97
C VAL A 155 17.54 -23.15 -7.27
N GLN A 156 18.62 -23.93 -7.26
CA GLN A 156 19.07 -24.68 -8.44
C GLN A 156 18.03 -25.69 -8.91
N GLU A 157 17.40 -26.43 -7.98
CA GLU A 157 16.32 -27.36 -8.28
C GLU A 157 15.16 -26.65 -8.99
N LYS A 158 14.71 -25.51 -8.46
CA LYS A 158 13.63 -24.71 -9.06
C LYS A 158 13.99 -24.09 -10.40
N VAL A 159 15.25 -23.71 -10.62
CA VAL A 159 15.74 -23.27 -11.94
C VAL A 159 15.70 -24.42 -12.94
N VAL A 160 16.19 -25.61 -12.57
CA VAL A 160 16.14 -26.80 -13.43
C VAL A 160 14.71 -27.19 -13.74
N GLU A 161 13.81 -27.14 -12.75
CA GLU A 161 12.38 -27.39 -12.93
C GLU A 161 11.74 -26.39 -13.91
N LEU A 162 12.09 -25.12 -13.80
CA LEU A 162 11.64 -24.08 -14.73
C LEU A 162 12.13 -24.35 -16.15
N CYS A 163 13.41 -24.69 -16.35
CA CYS A 163 13.94 -25.07 -17.66
C CYS A 163 13.20 -26.26 -18.26
N LYS A 164 12.97 -27.33 -17.48
CA LYS A 164 12.16 -28.48 -17.90
C LYS A 164 10.74 -28.06 -18.29
N SER A 165 10.14 -27.10 -17.61
CA SER A 165 8.81 -26.57 -17.95
C SER A 165 8.78 -25.92 -19.34
N PHE A 166 9.88 -25.26 -19.75
CA PHE A 166 10.00 -24.66 -21.08
C PHE A 166 10.19 -25.73 -22.15
N GLU A 167 11.01 -26.74 -21.89
CA GLU A 167 11.23 -27.86 -22.80
C GLU A 167 9.94 -28.64 -23.11
N ARG A 168 9.04 -28.78 -22.12
CA ARG A 168 7.74 -29.44 -22.30
C ARG A 168 6.81 -28.71 -23.29
N LYS A 169 6.99 -27.40 -23.47
CA LYS A 169 6.13 -26.56 -24.31
C LYS A 169 6.51 -26.52 -25.80
N LYS A 170 7.45 -27.37 -26.25
CA LYS A 170 7.98 -27.47 -27.65
C LYS A 170 7.21 -26.66 -28.71
N ASN A 171 7.77 -25.52 -29.11
CA ASN A 171 7.25 -24.57 -30.12
C ASN A 171 6.07 -23.68 -29.69
N SER A 172 5.75 -23.60 -28.40
CA SER A 172 4.82 -22.62 -27.85
C SER A 172 5.58 -21.45 -27.20
N THR A 173 4.94 -20.27 -27.17
CA THR A 173 5.46 -19.11 -26.46
C THR A 173 5.27 -19.28 -24.95
N VAL A 174 6.18 -18.70 -24.17
CA VAL A 174 6.11 -18.72 -22.71
C VAL A 174 6.09 -17.28 -22.21
N ASN A 175 5.15 -16.98 -21.31
CA ASN A 175 5.14 -15.70 -20.64
C ASN A 175 6.16 -15.71 -19.48
N LEU A 176 7.33 -15.10 -19.73
CA LEU A 176 8.42 -15.05 -18.75
C LEU A 176 8.06 -14.25 -17.48
N PHE A 177 7.13 -13.29 -17.57
CA PHE A 177 6.65 -12.55 -16.40
C PHE A 177 6.02 -13.50 -15.38
N TYR A 178 5.15 -14.40 -15.83
CA TYR A 178 4.51 -15.39 -14.97
C TYR A 178 5.45 -16.53 -14.57
N ALA A 179 6.28 -17.00 -15.50
CA ALA A 179 7.22 -18.09 -15.26
C ALA A 179 8.21 -17.77 -14.12
N PHE A 180 8.82 -16.58 -14.13
CA PHE A 180 9.76 -16.19 -13.06
C PHE A 180 9.07 -15.92 -11.73
N ARG A 181 7.83 -15.44 -11.74
CA ARG A 181 7.05 -15.25 -10.50
C ARG A 181 6.65 -16.57 -9.87
N CYS A 182 6.27 -17.56 -10.69
CA CYS A 182 6.03 -18.93 -10.23
C CYS A 182 7.27 -19.56 -9.61
N MET A 183 8.43 -19.44 -10.26
CA MET A 183 9.69 -19.90 -9.66
C MET A 183 9.99 -19.19 -8.34
N SER A 184 9.80 -17.86 -8.30
CA SER A 184 10.07 -17.07 -7.10
C SER A 184 9.17 -17.48 -5.92
N ILE A 185 7.87 -17.68 -6.15
CA ILE A 185 6.96 -18.08 -5.07
C ILE A 185 7.26 -19.49 -4.58
N ASP A 186 7.65 -20.42 -5.46
CA ASP A 186 8.06 -21.77 -5.05
C ASP A 186 9.34 -21.77 -4.22
N VAL A 187 10.32 -20.95 -4.58
CA VAL A 187 11.54 -20.75 -3.78
C VAL A 187 11.19 -20.13 -2.42
N ILE A 188 10.39 -19.05 -2.40
CA ILE A 188 10.03 -18.35 -1.16
C ILE A 188 9.23 -19.26 -0.23
N THR A 189 8.22 -19.96 -0.74
CA THR A 189 7.37 -20.86 0.06
C THR A 189 8.19 -22.01 0.63
N TYR A 190 9.10 -22.59 -0.16
CA TYR A 190 10.00 -23.63 0.35
C TYR A 190 10.92 -23.11 1.45
N LEU A 191 11.53 -21.93 1.28
CA LEU A 191 12.41 -21.34 2.30
C LEU A 191 11.66 -20.99 3.60
N CYS A 192 10.39 -20.61 3.50
CA CYS A 192 9.57 -20.21 4.64
C CYS A 192 8.90 -21.40 5.35
N PHE A 193 8.43 -22.40 4.60
CA PHE A 193 7.54 -23.45 5.09
C PHE A 193 8.04 -24.88 4.86
N GLY A 194 9.16 -25.04 4.14
CA GLY A 194 9.71 -26.36 3.80
C GLY A 194 8.98 -27.08 2.66
N SER A 195 7.98 -26.43 2.04
CA SER A 195 7.22 -26.96 0.91
C SER A 195 6.93 -25.85 -0.11
N SER A 196 6.87 -26.22 -1.39
CA SER A 196 6.47 -25.31 -2.47
C SER A 196 5.00 -25.50 -2.84
N VAL A 197 4.39 -24.45 -3.40
CA VAL A 197 3.00 -24.48 -3.90
C VAL A 197 2.88 -25.03 -5.32
N ASP A 198 3.98 -25.52 -5.89
CA ASP A 198 4.08 -26.11 -7.22
C ASP A 198 3.63 -25.15 -8.34
N ALA A 199 3.94 -23.86 -8.17
CA ALA A 199 3.53 -22.81 -9.09
C ALA A 199 4.19 -22.94 -10.47
N ILE A 200 5.45 -23.44 -10.54
CA ILE A 200 6.17 -23.61 -11.83
C ILE A 200 5.40 -24.53 -12.79
N ASN A 201 4.73 -25.56 -12.27
CA ASN A 201 4.02 -26.55 -13.07
C ASN A 201 2.57 -26.17 -13.37
N ALA A 202 2.10 -25.01 -12.90
CA ALA A 202 0.79 -24.50 -13.24
C ALA A 202 0.63 -24.32 -14.76
N PRO A 203 -0.57 -24.57 -15.33
CA PRO A 203 -0.85 -24.31 -16.73
C PRO A 203 -0.47 -22.88 -17.12
N ASP A 204 0.30 -22.74 -18.20
CA ASP A 204 0.82 -21.45 -18.68
C ASP A 204 1.56 -20.59 -17.64
N HIS A 205 2.07 -21.20 -16.58
CA HIS A 205 2.67 -20.54 -15.42
C HIS A 205 1.70 -19.56 -14.73
N GLN A 206 0.39 -19.74 -14.91
CA GLN A 206 -0.65 -18.93 -14.28
C GLN A 206 -1.14 -19.61 -12.99
N ALA A 207 -0.22 -19.79 -12.04
CA ALA A 207 -0.58 -20.35 -10.74
C ALA A 207 -1.65 -19.46 -10.05
N PRO A 208 -2.70 -20.03 -9.43
CA PRO A 208 -3.79 -19.27 -8.83
C PRO A 208 -3.31 -18.19 -7.84
N ILE A 209 -2.25 -18.48 -7.08
CA ILE A 209 -1.66 -17.52 -6.16
C ILE A 209 -1.05 -16.30 -6.87
N ILE A 210 -0.38 -16.49 -8.01
CA ILE A 210 0.24 -15.38 -8.75
C ILE A 210 -0.83 -14.49 -9.38
N ILE A 211 -1.85 -15.11 -9.97
CA ILE A 211 -3.00 -14.38 -10.55
C ILE A 211 -3.75 -13.60 -9.46
N ALA A 212 -3.97 -14.23 -8.30
CA ALA A 212 -4.63 -13.59 -7.17
C ALA A 212 -3.82 -12.42 -6.60
N MET A 213 -2.49 -12.57 -6.50
CA MET A 213 -1.59 -11.47 -6.11
C MET A 213 -1.73 -10.29 -7.06
N ASP A 214 -1.68 -10.49 -8.38
CA ASP A 214 -1.81 -9.41 -9.36
C ASP A 214 -3.19 -8.75 -9.32
N ALA A 215 -4.25 -9.54 -9.20
CA ALA A 215 -5.62 -9.04 -9.08
C ALA A 215 -5.84 -8.21 -7.80
N SER A 216 -5.07 -8.48 -6.73
CA SER A 216 -5.20 -7.77 -5.45
C SER A 216 -4.52 -6.39 -5.42
N LEU A 217 -3.52 -6.15 -6.28
CA LEU A 217 -2.69 -4.94 -6.24
C LEU A 217 -3.48 -3.61 -6.27
N PRO A 218 -4.50 -3.43 -7.13
CA PRO A 218 -5.25 -2.19 -7.19
C PRO A 218 -6.00 -1.85 -5.89
N VAL A 219 -6.32 -2.85 -5.07
CA VAL A 219 -7.06 -2.66 -3.81
C VAL A 219 -6.21 -1.90 -2.78
N PHE A 220 -4.89 -2.16 -2.74
CA PHE A 220 -3.98 -1.50 -1.80
C PHE A 220 -3.91 0.01 -1.98
N VAL A 221 -4.05 0.50 -3.23
CA VAL A 221 -4.14 1.94 -3.51
C VAL A 221 -5.30 2.58 -2.73
N ARG A 222 -6.45 1.90 -2.66
CA ARG A 222 -7.62 2.37 -1.89
C ARG A 222 -7.44 2.19 -0.40
N PHE A 223 -6.79 1.11 0.04
CA PHE A 223 -6.49 0.88 1.46
C PHE A 223 -5.65 2.01 2.07
N LYS A 224 -4.69 2.55 1.32
CA LYS A 224 -3.88 3.72 1.72
C LYS A 224 -4.72 4.95 2.09
N HIS A 225 -5.87 5.13 1.43
CA HIS A 225 -6.71 6.33 1.59
C HIS A 225 -7.89 6.16 2.53
N SER A 226 -8.24 4.93 2.91
CA SER A 226 -9.41 4.67 3.74
C SER A 226 -9.28 3.39 4.57
N ALA A 227 -9.04 3.57 5.87
CA ALA A 227 -9.03 2.49 6.85
C ALA A 227 -10.39 1.78 6.97
N PHE A 228 -11.50 2.52 6.80
CA PHE A 228 -12.85 1.93 6.80
C PHE A 228 -13.01 0.92 5.66
N TYR A 229 -12.69 1.32 4.43
CA TYR A 229 -12.66 0.44 3.27
C TYR A 229 -11.72 -0.77 3.45
N LYS A 230 -10.49 -0.58 3.98
CA LYS A 230 -9.58 -1.68 4.36
C LYS A 230 -10.28 -2.66 5.32
N SER A 231 -10.82 -2.16 6.42
CA SER A 231 -11.49 -2.97 7.45
C SER A 231 -12.66 -3.76 6.89
N MET A 232 -13.47 -3.14 6.02
CA MET A 232 -14.61 -3.81 5.38
C MET A 232 -14.17 -5.00 4.51
N ILE A 233 -13.09 -4.86 3.73
CA ILE A 233 -12.61 -5.92 2.84
C ILE A 233 -11.88 -7.02 3.63
N VAL A 234 -10.99 -6.65 4.55
CA VAL A 234 -10.16 -7.62 5.30
C VAL A 234 -11.02 -8.48 6.24
N ASN A 235 -12.08 -7.90 6.83
CA ASN A 235 -12.99 -8.65 7.72
C ASN A 235 -14.14 -9.34 6.96
N CYS A 236 -14.10 -9.36 5.62
CA CYS A 236 -15.11 -10.05 4.82
C CYS A 236 -14.94 -11.57 4.96
N PRO A 237 -16.01 -12.33 5.28
CA PRO A 237 -15.94 -13.78 5.36
C PRO A 237 -15.38 -14.42 4.08
N PRO A 238 -14.49 -15.44 4.19
CA PRO A 238 -13.82 -16.06 3.02
C PRO A 238 -14.77 -16.50 1.90
N ALA A 239 -15.92 -17.09 2.26
CA ALA A 239 -16.92 -17.52 1.28
C ALA A 239 -17.50 -16.35 0.47
N ILE A 240 -17.77 -15.22 1.13
CA ILE A 240 -18.28 -14.00 0.48
C ILE A 240 -17.16 -13.37 -0.36
N SER A 241 -15.94 -13.34 0.15
CA SER A 241 -14.78 -12.80 -0.57
C SER A 241 -14.53 -13.53 -1.90
N LYS A 242 -14.59 -14.88 -1.90
CA LYS A 242 -14.44 -15.68 -3.13
C LYS A 242 -15.56 -15.43 -4.15
N ILE A 243 -16.78 -15.10 -3.70
CA ILE A 243 -17.92 -14.78 -4.59
C ILE A 243 -17.76 -13.37 -5.17
N VAL A 244 -17.41 -12.39 -4.33
CA VAL A 244 -17.31 -10.98 -4.72
C VAL A 244 -16.06 -10.74 -5.58
N SER A 245 -14.98 -11.45 -5.33
CA SER A 245 -13.72 -11.35 -6.07
C SER A 245 -13.13 -12.73 -6.38
N PRO A 246 -13.66 -13.43 -7.39
CA PRO A 246 -13.18 -14.77 -7.76
C PRO A 246 -11.71 -14.79 -8.16
N LEU A 247 -11.21 -13.72 -8.77
CA LEU A 247 -9.81 -13.61 -9.22
C LEU A 247 -8.81 -13.59 -8.06
N THR A 248 -9.22 -13.17 -6.86
CA THR A 248 -8.37 -13.16 -5.67
C THR A 248 -8.49 -14.42 -4.83
N ALA A 249 -9.30 -15.41 -5.24
CA ALA A 249 -9.58 -16.62 -4.45
C ALA A 249 -8.31 -17.41 -4.10
N GLY A 250 -7.30 -17.43 -5.00
CA GLY A 250 -6.03 -18.13 -4.75
C GLY A 250 -5.25 -17.64 -3.52
N LEU A 251 -5.45 -16.38 -3.09
CA LEU A 251 -4.88 -15.87 -1.83
C LEU A 251 -5.60 -16.46 -0.61
N VAL A 252 -6.93 -16.63 -0.71
CA VAL A 252 -7.75 -17.20 0.36
C VAL A 252 -7.47 -18.70 0.51
N ASP A 253 -7.27 -19.41 -0.60
CA ASP A 253 -6.93 -20.83 -0.59
C ASP A 253 -5.57 -21.09 0.09
N LEU A 254 -4.58 -20.23 -0.15
CA LEU A 254 -3.26 -20.31 0.50
C LEU A 254 -3.35 -20.15 2.03
N GLN A 255 -4.24 -19.30 2.53
CA GLN A 255 -4.44 -19.12 3.98
C GLN A 255 -5.06 -20.34 4.67
N GLN A 256 -5.61 -21.29 3.91
CA GLN A 256 -6.28 -22.48 4.40
C GLN A 256 -5.42 -23.76 4.30
N LEU A 257 -4.21 -23.66 3.74
CA LEU A 257 -3.20 -24.73 3.73
C LEU A 257 -2.52 -24.86 5.10
#